data_AF-A0A4V3GNW7-F1
#
_entry.id   AF-A0A4V3GNW7-F1
#
_cell.length_a   1.000
_cell.length_b   1.000
_cell.length_c   1.000
_cell.angle_alpha   90.00
_cell.angle_beta   90.00
_cell.angle_gamma   90.00
#
_symmetry.space_group_name_H-M   'P 1'
#
loop_
_entity.id
_entity.type
_entity.pdbx_description
1 polymer ?
#
loop_
_entity_poly.entity_id
_entity_poly.type
_entity_poly.pdbx_seq_one_letter_code
_entity_poly.pdbx_strand_id
1 'polypeptide(L)' 'MGFVKTMLKGAVVAKLVQVAQRELSKPENQQKIKQAVQKVQQRRAH' A
#
# COMPACT_ATOMS: atom_id res chain seq x y z
N MET A 1 26.44 5.65 -14.05
CA MET A 1 25.79 4.80 -13.02
C MET A 1 24.52 5.40 -12.37
N GLY A 2 24.04 6.60 -12.74
CA GLY A 2 22.82 7.19 -12.15
C GLY A 2 21.50 6.72 -12.80
N PHE A 3 21.47 6.68 -14.13
CA PHE A 3 20.23 6.42 -14.89
C PHE A 3 19.63 5.02 -14.67
N VAL A 4 20.47 3.98 -14.72
CA VAL A 4 20.05 2.60 -14.47
C VAL A 4 19.49 2.44 -13.05
N LYS A 5 20.12 3.06 -12.04
CA LYS A 5 19.65 3.02 -10.66
C LYS A 5 18.28 3.70 -10.49
N THR A 6 18.06 4.80 -11.19
CA THR A 6 16.76 5.50 -11.20
C THR A 6 15.68 4.68 -11.89
N MET A 7 15.98 4.07 -13.04
CA MET A 7 15.03 3.17 -13.71
C MET A 7 14.68 1.96 -12.84
N LEU A 8 15.66 1.36 -12.17
CA LEU A 8 15.45 0.19 -11.33
C LEU A 8 14.60 0.55 -10.11
N LYS A 9 14.84 1.71 -9.48
CA LYS A 9 13.97 2.25 -8.42
C LYS A 9 12.56 2.51 -8.94
N GLY A 10 12.41 3.11 -10.12
CA GLY A 10 11.10 3.36 -10.74
C GLY A 10 10.33 2.06 -11.00
N ALA A 11 11.00 1.03 -11.54
CA ALA A 11 10.42 -0.28 -11.79
C ALA A 11 9.99 -0.99 -10.50
N VAL A 12 10.79 -0.91 -9.44
CA VAL A 12 10.45 -1.47 -8.12
C VAL A 12 9.24 -0.75 -7.53
N VAL A 13 9.23 0.59 -7.55
CA VAL A 13 8.09 1.38 -7.06
C VAL A 13 6.82 1.07 -7.86
N ALA A 14 6.92 0.99 -9.19
CA ALA A 14 5.78 0.64 -10.04
C ALA A 14 5.22 -0.76 -9.72
N LYS A 15 6.10 -1.76 -9.53
CA LYS A 15 5.67 -3.10 -9.10
C LYS A 15 5.01 -3.07 -7.72
N LEU A 16 5.56 -2.34 -6.76
CA LEU A 16 4.98 -2.22 -5.43
C LEU A 16 3.61 -1.56 -5.48
N VAL A 17 3.43 -0.52 -6.30
CA VAL A 17 2.12 0.12 -6.52
C VAL A 17 1.14 -0.85 -7.17
N GLN A 18 1.54 -1.62 -8.17
CA GLN A 18 0.67 -2.62 -8.80
C GLN A 18 0.29 -3.75 -7.84
N VAL A 19 1.25 -4.25 -7.06
CA VAL A 19 0.99 -5.28 -6.04
C VAL A 19 0.09 -4.72 -4.95
N ALA A 20 0.34 -3.50 -4.48
CA ALA A 20 -0.53 -2.83 -3.51
C ALA A 20 -1.94 -2.64 -4.09
N GLN A 21 -2.09 -2.12 -5.30
CA GLN A 21 -3.40 -1.98 -5.94
C GLN A 21 -4.10 -3.33 -6.12
N ARG A 22 -3.38 -4.38 -6.50
CA ARG A 22 -3.94 -5.73 -6.67
C ARG A 22 -4.35 -6.37 -5.35
N GLU A 23 -3.54 -6.21 -4.30
CA GLU A 23 -3.86 -6.66 -2.94
C GLU A 23 -4.97 -5.83 -2.30
N LEU A 24 -5.04 -4.53 -2.56
CA LEU A 24 -6.11 -3.63 -2.11
C LEU A 24 -7.41 -3.85 -2.88
N SER A 25 -7.32 -4.33 -4.12
CA SER A 25 -8.49 -4.72 -4.92
C SER A 25 -9.13 -6.02 -4.42
N LYS A 26 -8.43 -6.80 -3.58
CA LYS A 26 -9.04 -7.95 -2.92
C LYS A 26 -10.02 -7.45 -1.86
N PRO A 27 -11.30 -7.84 -1.93
CA PRO A 27 -12.33 -7.37 -1.00
C PRO A 27 -12.02 -7.72 0.47
N GLU A 28 -11.28 -8.81 0.71
CA GLU A 28 -10.85 -9.22 2.06
C GLU A 28 -9.91 -8.21 2.73
N ASN A 29 -9.02 -7.58 1.96
CA ASN A 29 -8.07 -6.61 2.50
C ASN A 29 -8.72 -5.24 2.74
N GLN A 30 -9.73 -4.87 1.95
CA GLN A 30 -10.50 -3.65 2.20
C GLN A 30 -11.24 -3.70 3.55
N GLN A 31 -11.77 -4.87 3.93
CA GLN A 31 -12.39 -5.04 5.23
C GLN A 31 -11.37 -4.94 6.37
N LYS A 32 -10.20 -5.58 6.23
CA LYS A 32 -9.11 -5.47 7.22
C LYS A 32 -8.62 -4.04 7.39
N ILE A 33 -8.49 -3.28 6.29
CA ILE A 33 -8.09 -1.87 6.34
C ILE A 33 -9.17 -1.02 7.00
N LYS A 34 -10.45 -1.21 6.68
CA LYS A 34 -11.56 -0.50 7.35
C LYS A 34 -11.57 -0.77 8.85
N GLN A 35 -11.40 -2.02 9.27
CA GLN A 35 -11.30 -2.38 10.69
C GLN A 35 -10.07 -1.79 11.36
N ALA A 36 -8.92 -1.79 10.70
CA ALA A 36 -7.69 -1.21 11.22
C ALA A 36 -7.82 0.32 11.36
N VAL A 37 -8.39 0.99 10.35
CA VAL A 37 -8.66 2.44 10.37
C VAL A 37 -9.66 2.77 11.48
N GLN A 38 -10.74 2.01 11.63
CA GLN A 38 -11.70 2.20 12.72
C GLN A 38 -11.05 2.01 14.09
N LYS A 39 -10.21 0.98 14.28
CA LYS A 39 -9.47 0.77 15.54
C LYS A 39 -8.50 1.92 15.84
N VAL A 40 -7.79 2.43 14.84
CA VAL A 40 -6.86 3.56 15.02
C VAL A 40 -7.62 4.86 15.29
N GLN A 41 -8.73 5.11 14.61
CA GLN A 41 -9.60 6.26 14.88
C GLN A 41 -10.20 6.19 16.29
N GLN A 42 -10.71 5.04 16.70
CA GLN A 42 -11.21 4.83 18.07
C GLN A 42 -10.11 5.02 19.12
N ARG A 43 -8.88 4.54 18.87
CA ARG A 43 -7.75 4.77 19.77
C ARG A 43 -7.24 6.22 19.79
N ARG A 44 -7.50 7.02 18.76
CA ARG A 44 -7.16 8.46 18.72
C ARG A 44 -8.23 9.34 19.35
N ALA A 45 -9.46 8.85 19.44
CA ALA A 45 -10.59 9.57 20.02
C ALA A 45 -10.74 9.36 21.54
N HIS A 46 -9.77 8.67 22.17
CA HIS A 46 -9.75 8.30 23.58
C HIS A 46 -8.42 8.72 24.21
#